data_AF-A0A9Q0LMB0-F1
#
_entry.id   AF-A0A9Q0LMB0-F1
#
_cell.length_a   1.000
_cell.length_b   1.000
_cell.length_c   1.000
_cell.angle_alpha   90.00
_cell.angle_beta   90.00
_cell.angle_gamma   90.00
#
_symmetry.space_group_name_H-M   'P 1'
#
loop_
_entity.id
_entity.type
_entity.pdbx_description
1 polymer ?
#
loop_
_entity_poly.entity_id
_entity_poly.type
_entity_poly.pdbx_seq_one_letter_code
_entity_poly.pdbx_strand_id
1 'polypeptide(L)'
;MNRRKKNPQKNKKKNPQNQNQKLIQNNQQIFDKQIQEKPEEFFDKLKFQFENSKEKKNIEETFRKKLIESNWKQKMETFCNELIESKGISNISKEKILKKMIFEGQLNVPLELRNELESSIRSFLETIQMN
;
A
#
# COMPACT_ATOMS: atom_id res chain seq x y z
N MET A 1 57.32 -25.27 43.56
CA MET A 1 57.33 -24.08 42.68
C MET A 1 56.11 -24.14 41.77
N ASN A 2 54.97 -23.58 42.20
CA ASN A 2 53.68 -23.70 41.52
C ASN A 2 53.52 -22.61 40.45
N ARG A 3 53.54 -22.98 39.16
CA ARG A 3 53.14 -22.06 38.07
C ARG A 3 51.68 -22.34 37.67
N ARG A 4 50.79 -21.48 38.17
CA ARG A 4 49.36 -21.43 37.82
C ARG A 4 49.18 -21.18 36.32
N LYS A 5 48.39 -22.03 35.66
CA LYS A 5 47.87 -21.79 34.30
C LYS A 5 46.88 -20.62 34.34
N LYS A 6 47.15 -19.53 33.63
CA LYS A 6 46.17 -18.45 33.40
C LYS A 6 45.29 -18.83 32.21
N ASN A 7 43.98 -18.88 32.47
CA ASN A 7 42.92 -19.15 31.51
C ASN A 7 42.66 -17.90 30.65
N PRO A 8 42.54 -17.97 29.31
CA PRO A 8 42.14 -16.82 28.50
C PRO A 8 40.60 -16.71 28.47
N GLN A 9 40.07 -15.60 28.99
CA GLN A 9 38.66 -15.24 28.83
C GLN A 9 38.35 -15.02 27.35
N LYS A 10 37.55 -15.92 26.76
CA LYS A 10 36.94 -15.75 25.44
C LYS A 10 35.85 -14.68 25.53
N ASN A 11 36.17 -13.42 25.24
CA ASN A 11 35.17 -12.40 24.98
C ASN A 11 34.49 -12.68 23.63
N LYS A 12 33.31 -13.31 23.70
CA LYS A 12 32.39 -13.47 22.56
C LYS A 12 31.87 -12.08 22.16
N LYS A 13 32.54 -11.41 21.22
CA LYS A 13 31.97 -10.26 20.52
C LYS A 13 30.70 -10.75 19.80
N LYS A 14 29.53 -10.35 20.30
CA LYS A 14 28.24 -10.71 19.67
C LYS A 14 28.19 -10.07 18.28
N ASN A 15 28.00 -10.87 17.24
CA ASN A 15 27.94 -10.41 15.85
C ASN A 15 26.68 -9.52 15.65
N PRO A 16 26.81 -8.24 15.28
CA PRO A 16 25.68 -7.31 15.13
C PRO A 16 24.62 -7.78 14.13
N GLN A 17 25.05 -8.42 13.04
CA GLN A 17 24.17 -8.96 12.00
C GLN A 17 23.17 -9.99 12.54
N ASN A 18 23.59 -10.78 13.53
CA ASN A 18 22.77 -11.85 14.12
C ASN A 18 21.76 -11.31 15.16
N GLN A 19 21.97 -10.08 15.65
CA GLN A 19 21.00 -9.39 16.52
C GLN A 19 19.91 -8.71 15.69
N ASN A 20 20.29 -8.07 14.57
CA ASN A 20 19.33 -7.46 13.65
C ASN A 20 18.41 -8.50 13.01
N GLN A 21 18.94 -9.66 12.59
CA GLN A 21 18.11 -10.77 12.07
C GLN A 21 17.11 -11.31 13.10
N LYS A 22 17.50 -11.38 14.39
CA LYS A 22 16.59 -11.79 15.47
C LYS A 22 15.53 -10.76 15.81
N LEU A 23 15.87 -9.46 15.75
CA LEU A 23 14.91 -8.38 15.91
C LEU A 23 13.86 -8.40 14.79
N ILE A 24 14.29 -8.56 13.54
CA ILE A 24 13.41 -8.66 12.37
C ILE A 24 12.46 -9.84 12.53
N GLN A 25 12.96 -11.02 12.90
CA GLN A 25 12.14 -12.21 13.13
C GLN A 25 11.13 -12.04 14.27
N ASN A 26 11.53 -11.40 15.38
CA ASN A 26 10.62 -11.12 16.49
C ASN A 26 9.53 -10.12 16.10
N ASN A 27 9.88 -9.05 15.37
CA ASN A 27 8.92 -8.05 14.93
C ASN A 27 7.90 -8.68 13.96
N GLN A 28 8.35 -9.55 13.06
CA GLN A 28 7.48 -10.32 12.17
C GLN A 28 6.47 -11.17 12.96
N GLN A 29 6.94 -11.93 13.95
CA GLN A 29 6.08 -12.78 14.80
C GLN A 29 5.07 -11.97 15.62
N ILE A 30 5.45 -10.79 16.13
CA ILE A 30 4.54 -9.90 16.86
C ILE A 30 3.43 -9.40 15.93
N PHE A 31 3.79 -9.07 14.69
CA PHE A 31 2.87 -8.59 13.67
C PHE A 31 1.85 -9.67 13.28
N ASP A 32 2.32 -10.89 13.00
CA ASP A 32 1.47 -12.03 12.64
C ASP A 32 0.48 -12.37 13.75
N LYS A 33 0.91 -12.26 15.01
CA LYS A 33 0.06 -12.49 16.19
C LYS A 33 -1.02 -11.42 16.34
N GLN A 34 -0.71 -10.15 16.08
CA GLN A 34 -1.70 -9.06 16.13
C GLN A 34 -2.78 -9.21 15.05
N ILE A 35 -2.40 -9.66 13.85
CA ILE A 35 -3.34 -9.96 12.76
C ILE A 35 -4.31 -11.09 13.15
N GLN A 36 -3.83 -12.12 13.87
CA GLN A 36 -4.66 -13.25 14.29
C GLN A 36 -5.60 -12.91 15.47
N GLU A 37 -5.11 -12.15 16.46
CA GLU A 37 -5.89 -11.87 17.67
C GLU A 37 -6.93 -10.76 17.47
N LYS A 38 -6.60 -9.73 16.69
CA LYS A 38 -7.49 -8.58 16.44
C LYS A 38 -7.28 -7.99 15.04
N PRO A 39 -7.74 -8.67 13.99
CA PRO A 39 -7.53 -8.23 12.62
C PRO A 39 -8.12 -6.85 12.36
N GLU A 40 -9.32 -6.56 12.84
CA GLU A 40 -10.04 -5.30 12.57
C GLU A 40 -9.31 -4.08 13.16
N GLU A 41 -8.93 -4.14 14.45
CA GLU A 41 -8.18 -3.06 15.13
C GLU A 41 -6.82 -2.82 14.46
N PHE A 42 -6.18 -3.89 14.00
CA PHE A 42 -4.92 -3.82 13.29
C PHE A 42 -5.07 -3.18 11.89
N PHE A 43 -6.09 -3.58 11.12
CA PHE A 43 -6.39 -2.98 9.83
C PHE A 43 -6.75 -1.49 9.95
N ASP A 44 -7.54 -1.11 10.94
CA ASP A 44 -7.87 0.30 11.19
C ASP A 44 -6.63 1.14 11.50
N LYS A 45 -5.70 0.60 12.29
CA LYS A 45 -4.42 1.26 12.56
C LYS A 45 -3.58 1.44 11.30
N LEU A 46 -3.47 0.40 10.46
CA LEU A 46 -2.75 0.50 9.19
C LEU A 46 -3.40 1.51 8.24
N LYS A 47 -4.73 1.47 8.13
CA LYS A 47 -5.51 2.40 7.32
C LYS A 47 -5.27 3.84 7.79
N PHE A 48 -5.34 4.09 9.09
CA PHE A 48 -5.06 5.40 9.67
C PHE A 48 -3.63 5.87 9.37
N GLN A 49 -2.63 5.00 9.49
CA GLN A 49 -1.24 5.35 9.14
C GLN A 49 -1.08 5.66 7.65
N PHE A 50 -1.71 4.87 6.78
CA PHE A 50 -1.70 5.11 5.34
C PHE A 50 -2.36 6.43 4.98
N GLU A 51 -3.57 6.71 5.49
CA GLU A 51 -4.33 7.93 5.22
C GLU A 51 -3.56 9.21 5.62
N ASN A 52 -2.77 9.15 6.70
CA ASN A 52 -1.99 10.27 7.19
C ASN A 52 -0.56 10.33 6.62
N SER A 53 -0.15 9.34 5.84
CA SER A 53 1.18 9.30 5.23
C SER A 53 1.31 10.29 4.07
N LYS A 54 2.53 10.80 3.85
CA LYS A 54 2.86 11.51 2.61
C LYS A 54 2.81 10.56 1.40
N GLU A 55 3.05 9.26 1.64
CA GLU A 55 3.09 8.25 0.60
C GLU A 55 1.74 8.07 -0.09
N LYS A 56 0.63 8.12 0.65
CA LYS A 56 -0.72 8.10 0.07
C LYS A 56 -0.92 9.22 -0.95
N LYS A 57 -0.42 10.43 -0.69
CA LYS A 57 -0.48 11.54 -1.65
C LYS A 57 0.41 11.28 -2.87
N ASN A 58 1.62 10.78 -2.67
CA ASN A 58 2.55 10.43 -3.76
C ASN A 58 1.95 9.36 -4.70
N ILE A 59 1.32 8.33 -4.11
CA ILE A 59 0.63 7.26 -4.84
C ILE A 59 -0.56 7.81 -5.62
N GLU A 60 -1.41 8.64 -4.99
CA GLU A 60 -2.56 9.27 -5.66
C GLU A 60 -2.13 10.15 -6.86
N GLU A 61 -1.09 10.97 -6.68
CA GLU A 61 -0.56 11.82 -7.74
C GLU A 61 0.04 11.02 -8.90
N THR A 62 0.81 9.97 -8.58
CA THR A 62 1.42 9.09 -9.59
C THR A 62 0.36 8.34 -10.37
N PHE A 63 -0.61 7.76 -9.67
CA PHE A 63 -1.72 7.04 -10.29
C PHE A 63 -2.58 7.95 -11.18
N ARG A 64 -2.85 9.19 -10.73
CA ARG A 64 -3.56 10.19 -11.54
C ARG A 64 -2.83 10.52 -12.84
N LYS A 65 -1.51 10.70 -12.80
CA LYS A 65 -0.69 10.94 -14.01
C LYS A 65 -0.81 9.76 -14.98
N LYS A 66 -0.70 8.53 -14.48
CA LYS A 66 -0.80 7.32 -15.30
C LYS A 66 -2.19 7.08 -15.90
N LEU A 67 -3.26 7.44 -15.20
CA LEU A 67 -4.60 7.42 -15.77
C LEU A 67 -4.75 8.40 -16.95
N ILE A 68 -4.05 9.55 -16.91
CA ILE A 68 -4.05 10.49 -18.04
C ILE A 68 -3.22 9.92 -19.21
N GLU A 69 -2.05 9.36 -18.93
CA GLU A 69 -1.15 8.77 -19.94
C GLU A 69 -1.76 7.54 -20.63
N SER A 70 -2.55 6.74 -19.91
CA SER A 70 -3.25 5.56 -20.45
C SER A 70 -4.54 5.88 -21.23
N ASN A 71 -4.81 7.17 -21.49
CA ASN A 71 -6.05 7.66 -22.10
C ASN A 71 -7.34 7.32 -21.33
N TRP A 72 -7.26 6.93 -20.05
CA TRP A 72 -8.43 6.59 -19.25
C TRP A 72 -9.36 7.80 -19.07
N LYS A 73 -8.79 8.99 -18.84
CA LYS A 73 -9.57 10.24 -18.70
C LYS A 73 -10.41 10.51 -19.95
N GLN A 74 -9.81 10.40 -21.12
CA GLN A 74 -10.44 10.62 -22.41
C GLN A 74 -11.56 9.60 -22.66
N LYS A 75 -11.33 8.32 -22.32
CA LYS A 75 -12.38 7.29 -22.39
C LYS A 75 -13.59 7.64 -21.51
N MET A 76 -13.36 8.15 -20.30
CA MET A 76 -14.45 8.54 -19.39
C MET A 76 -15.18 9.79 -19.86
N GLU A 77 -14.50 10.74 -20.50
CA GLU A 77 -15.12 11.90 -21.14
C GLU A 77 -16.03 11.46 -22.30
N THR A 78 -15.53 10.60 -23.19
CA THR A 78 -16.32 10.04 -24.30
C THR A 78 -17.55 9.29 -23.77
N PHE A 79 -17.38 8.43 -22.78
CA PHE A 79 -18.49 7.70 -22.16
C PHE A 79 -19.55 8.64 -21.57
N CYS A 80 -19.15 9.70 -20.89
CA CYS A 80 -20.09 10.66 -20.32
C CYS A 80 -20.87 11.41 -21.41
N ASN A 81 -20.19 11.81 -22.49
CA ASN A 81 -20.82 12.48 -23.63
C ASN A 81 -21.85 11.57 -24.31
N GLU A 82 -21.48 10.33 -24.64
CA GLU A 82 -22.38 9.33 -25.23
C GLU A 82 -23.59 9.04 -24.31
N LEU A 83 -23.37 9.01 -23.00
CA LEU A 83 -24.43 8.82 -22.02
C LEU A 83 -25.41 10.01 -21.99
N ILE A 84 -24.92 11.24 -22.10
CA ILE A 84 -25.75 12.45 -22.16
C ILE A 84 -26.50 12.51 -23.49
N GLU A 85 -25.83 12.24 -24.60
CA GLU A 85 -26.43 12.23 -25.94
C GLU A 85 -27.54 11.17 -26.07
N SER A 86 -27.28 9.94 -25.59
CA SER A 86 -28.26 8.85 -25.66
C SER A 86 -29.50 9.07 -24.78
N LYS A 87 -29.36 9.75 -23.64
CA LYS A 87 -30.50 10.00 -22.73
C LYS A 87 -31.19 11.34 -22.97
N GLY A 88 -30.47 12.31 -23.52
CA GLY A 88 -30.85 13.72 -23.54
C GLY A 88 -30.52 14.43 -22.23
N ILE A 89 -30.01 15.66 -22.33
CA ILE A 89 -29.53 16.46 -21.19
C ILE A 89 -30.61 16.72 -20.14
N SER A 90 -31.88 16.80 -20.54
CA SER A 90 -33.03 17.02 -19.65
C SER A 90 -33.38 15.80 -18.80
N ASN A 91 -32.98 14.59 -19.22
CA ASN A 91 -33.46 13.33 -18.66
C ASN A 91 -32.43 12.63 -17.77
N ILE A 92 -31.25 13.24 -17.59
CA ILE A 92 -30.15 12.66 -16.82
C ILE A 92 -29.63 13.67 -15.79
N SER A 93 -29.54 13.24 -14.54
CA SER A 93 -28.96 14.05 -13.47
C SER A 93 -27.46 13.81 -13.35
N LYS A 94 -26.75 14.79 -12.78
CA LYS A 94 -25.33 14.69 -12.47
C LYS A 94 -25.00 13.45 -11.63
N GLU A 95 -25.82 13.13 -10.63
CA GLU A 95 -25.63 11.97 -9.75
C GLU A 95 -25.76 10.66 -10.54
N LYS A 96 -26.68 10.57 -11.49
CA LYS A 96 -26.83 9.39 -12.35
C LYS A 96 -25.63 9.23 -13.28
N ILE A 97 -25.09 10.33 -13.83
CA ILE A 97 -23.85 10.31 -14.61
C ILE A 97 -22.69 9.82 -13.74
N LEU A 98 -22.50 10.43 -12.56
CA LEU A 98 -21.42 10.04 -11.64
C LEU A 98 -21.49 8.57 -11.24
N LYS A 99 -22.66 8.05 -10.87
CA LYS A 99 -22.80 6.64 -10.49
C LYS A 99 -22.38 5.69 -11.62
N LYS A 100 -22.80 5.99 -12.85
CA LYS A 100 -22.41 5.21 -14.03
C LYS A 100 -20.93 5.37 -14.37
N MET A 101 -20.43 6.60 -14.34
CA MET A 101 -19.03 6.91 -14.63
C MET A 101 -18.07 6.30 -13.62
N ILE A 102 -18.42 6.25 -12.32
CA ILE A 102 -17.61 5.56 -11.30
C ILE A 102 -17.54 4.07 -11.60
N PHE A 103 -18.68 3.43 -11.89
CA PHE A 103 -18.73 2.01 -12.21
C PHE A 103 -17.89 1.69 -13.46
N GLU A 104 -18.14 2.38 -14.57
CA GLU A 104 -17.37 2.21 -15.80
C GLU A 104 -15.89 2.56 -15.63
N GLY A 105 -15.61 3.63 -14.89
CA GLY A 105 -14.25 4.07 -14.58
C GLY A 105 -13.46 3.01 -13.84
N GLN A 106 -14.06 2.38 -12.83
CA GLN A 106 -13.46 1.28 -12.09
C GLN A 106 -13.25 0.04 -12.96
N LEU A 107 -14.11 -0.26 -13.93
CA LEU A 107 -13.92 -1.38 -14.85
C LEU A 107 -12.81 -1.11 -15.87
N ASN A 108 -12.70 0.12 -16.36
CA ASN A 108 -11.78 0.51 -17.42
C ASN A 108 -10.35 0.85 -16.95
N VAL A 109 -10.06 0.77 -15.64
CA VAL A 109 -8.68 0.92 -15.16
C VAL A 109 -7.81 -0.23 -15.73
N PRO A 110 -6.75 0.07 -16.51
CA PRO A 110 -5.84 -0.93 -17.06
C PRO A 110 -5.26 -1.82 -15.97
N LEU A 111 -5.09 -3.11 -16.27
CA LEU A 111 -4.61 -4.10 -15.31
C LEU A 111 -3.21 -3.74 -14.80
N GLU A 112 -2.35 -3.24 -15.68
CA GLU A 112 -0.98 -2.83 -15.35
C GLU A 112 -0.98 -1.73 -14.29
N LEU A 113 -1.91 -0.78 -14.37
CA LEU A 113 -2.03 0.30 -13.39
C LEU A 113 -2.58 -0.18 -12.06
N ARG A 114 -3.49 -1.16 -12.04
CA ARG A 114 -3.96 -1.78 -10.79
C ARG A 114 -2.83 -2.52 -10.09
N ASN A 115 -2.07 -3.32 -10.85
CA ASN A 115 -0.94 -4.08 -10.33
C ASN A 115 0.14 -3.16 -9.77
N GLU A 116 0.41 -2.04 -10.44
CA GLU A 116 1.37 -1.06 -9.96
C GLU A 116 0.89 -0.33 -8.69
N LEU A 117 -0.40 0.03 -8.62
CA LEU A 117 -0.99 0.61 -7.42
C LEU A 117 -0.90 -0.36 -6.24
N GLU A 118 -1.22 -1.64 -6.47
CA GLU A 118 -1.08 -2.70 -5.48
C GLU A 118 0.37 -2.86 -5.02
N SER A 119 1.32 -2.88 -5.95
CA SER A 119 2.76 -2.95 -5.65
C SER A 119 3.24 -1.77 -4.81
N SER A 120 2.76 -0.56 -5.11
CA SER A 120 3.09 0.65 -4.35
C SER A 120 2.55 0.60 -2.91
N ILE A 121 1.31 0.11 -2.75
CA ILE A 121 0.71 -0.09 -1.41
C ILE A 121 1.48 -1.16 -0.63
N ARG A 122 1.81 -2.30 -1.26
CA ARG A 122 2.63 -3.35 -0.63
C ARG A 122 3.98 -2.82 -0.18
N SER A 123 4.67 -2.07 -1.05
CA SER A 123 5.95 -1.42 -0.73
C SER A 123 5.82 -0.48 0.47
N PHE A 124 4.76 0.33 0.53
CA PHE A 124 4.49 1.17 1.70
C PHE A 124 4.29 0.34 2.98
N LEU A 125 3.51 -0.74 2.93
CA LEU A 125 3.29 -1.60 4.09
C LEU A 125 4.59 -2.26 4.58
N GLU A 126 5.50 -2.64 3.69
CA GLU A 126 6.84 -3.12 4.04
C GLU A 126 7.66 -2.05 4.77
N THR A 127 7.54 -0.77 4.40
CA THR A 127 8.21 0.32 5.13
C THR A 127 7.66 0.50 6.56
N ILE A 128 6.38 0.22 6.78
CA ILE A 128 5.79 0.21 8.14
C ILE A 128 6.32 -0.98 8.93
N GLN A 129 6.44 -2.16 8.30
CA GLN A 129 6.92 -3.38 8.96
C GLN A 129 8.38 -3.29 9.41
N MET A 130 9.20 -2.44 8.77
CA MET A 130 10.62 -2.28 9.07
C MET A 130 10.96 -1.19 10.11
N ASN A 131 9.97 -0.48 10.66
CA ASN A 131 10.12 0.52 11.72
C ASN A 131 9.51 0.05 13.05
#